data_AF-A0A7C4GH98-F1
#
_entry.id   AF-A0A7C4GH98-F1
#
_cell.length_a   1.000
_cell.length_b   1.000
_cell.length_c   1.000
_cell.angle_alpha   90.00
_cell.angle_beta   90.00
_cell.angle_gamma   90.00
#
_symmetry.space_group_name_H-M   'P 1'
#
loop_
_entity.id
_entity.type
_entity.pdbx_description
1 polymer ?
#
loop_
_entity_poly.entity_id
_entity_poly.type
_entity_poly.pdbx_seq_one_letter_code
_entity_poly.pdbx_strand_id
1 'polypeptide(L)'
;MGRESVASGLLAGLGRRLAGLRRAAGLSQAELVRRMDRKARTAQPLVSRLERGKEPNPGLFLILDYLRACRAGPEDIAAVLRGYTSRPIASSERGTEEVARVAAGLPRRLQREVERQDWREVVCRGRSGREPEDVETRVQRARNRAAAVERRARVLATVGRELNAGTIGFEPTWVQRRVLLQHGAKVWSICLRTRRSRPGRREALLAQAPEWLKGYMPAAAVGFVQSLVVELFETMENPERPEPERRR
;
A
#
# COMPACT_ATOMS: atom_id res chain seq x y z
N MET A 1 10.38 -4.27 9.98
CA MET A 1 10.57 -5.02 11.25
C MET A 1 10.83 -6.47 10.88
N GLY A 2 11.97 -7.05 11.26
CA GLY A 2 12.35 -8.40 10.81
C GLY A 2 11.38 -9.49 11.30
N ARG A 3 11.21 -10.56 10.51
CA ARG A 3 10.36 -11.72 10.84
C ARG A 3 10.65 -12.31 12.22
N GLU A 4 11.90 -12.21 12.68
CA GLU A 4 12.32 -12.61 14.02
C GLU A 4 11.56 -11.88 15.13
N SER A 5 11.23 -10.60 14.93
CA SER A 5 10.47 -9.80 15.91
C SER A 5 9.03 -10.31 16.09
N VAL A 6 8.46 -10.93 15.05
CA VAL A 6 7.05 -11.36 15.03
C VAL A 6 6.89 -12.71 15.71
N ALA A 7 7.68 -13.69 15.31
CA ALA A 7 7.69 -15.02 15.93
C ALA A 7 8.09 -14.92 17.40
N SER A 8 9.09 -14.08 17.72
CA SER A 8 9.48 -13.79 19.11
C SER A 8 8.32 -13.19 19.91
N GLY A 9 7.52 -12.30 19.32
CA GLY A 9 6.32 -11.74 19.94
C GLY A 9 5.26 -12.79 20.29
N LEU A 10 4.97 -13.71 19.35
CA LEU A 10 4.05 -14.83 19.58
C LEU A 10 4.54 -15.73 20.71
N LEU A 11 5.80 -16.19 20.65
CA LEU A 11 6.37 -17.10 21.63
C LEU A 11 6.41 -16.46 23.02
N ALA A 12 6.78 -15.18 23.12
CA ALA A 12 6.78 -14.44 24.38
C ALA A 12 5.35 -14.28 24.94
N GLY A 13 4.36 -13.99 24.08
CA GLY A 13 2.94 -13.91 24.47
C GLY A 13 2.40 -15.23 24.97
N LEU A 14 2.68 -16.32 24.23
CA LEU A 14 2.29 -17.68 24.58
C LEU A 14 2.94 -18.12 25.90
N GLY A 15 4.25 -17.93 26.04
CA GLY A 15 5.00 -18.29 27.25
C GLY A 15 4.45 -17.60 28.50
N ARG A 16 4.19 -16.28 28.42
CA ARG A 16 3.56 -15.54 29.52
C ARG A 16 2.19 -16.08 29.87
N ARG A 17 1.37 -16.43 28.86
CA ARG A 17 0.03 -16.97 29.08
C ARG A 17 0.09 -18.35 29.75
N LEU A 18 0.95 -19.25 29.27
CA LEU A 18 1.18 -20.57 29.86
C LEU A 18 1.66 -20.46 31.32
N ALA A 19 2.62 -19.58 31.60
CA ALA A 19 3.09 -19.32 32.97
C ALA A 19 1.95 -18.82 33.88
N GLY A 20 1.06 -17.98 33.36
CA GLY A 20 -0.15 -17.54 34.06
C GLY A 20 -1.08 -18.69 34.41
N LEU A 21 -1.37 -19.58 33.44
CA LEU A 21 -2.21 -20.76 33.65
C LEU A 21 -1.63 -21.72 34.69
N ARG A 22 -0.32 -21.97 34.64
CA ARG A 22 0.35 -22.79 35.65
C ARG A 22 0.21 -22.21 37.06
N ARG A 23 0.41 -20.90 37.22
CA ARG A 23 0.26 -20.23 38.52
C ARG A 23 -1.19 -20.26 39.01
N ALA A 24 -2.16 -20.06 38.12
CA ALA A 24 -3.58 -20.16 38.46
C ALA A 24 -3.97 -21.58 38.91
N ALA A 25 -3.33 -22.61 38.36
CA ALA A 25 -3.49 -24.00 38.80
C ALA A 25 -2.72 -24.34 40.10
N GLY A 26 -1.99 -23.40 40.68
CA GLY A 26 -1.22 -23.60 41.92
C GLY A 26 0.00 -24.51 41.76
N LEU A 27 0.55 -24.64 40.55
CA LEU A 27 1.66 -25.56 40.27
C LEU A 27 3.01 -24.85 40.23
N SER A 28 4.01 -25.41 40.89
CA SER A 28 5.42 -25.13 40.60
C SER A 28 5.83 -25.73 39.23
N GLN A 29 6.96 -25.29 38.68
CA GLN A 29 7.48 -25.88 37.44
C GLN A 29 7.82 -27.36 37.60
N ALA A 30 8.34 -27.77 38.76
CA ALA A 30 8.66 -29.18 39.05
C ALA A 30 7.39 -30.05 39.12
N GLU A 31 6.32 -29.55 39.75
CA GLU A 31 5.03 -30.26 39.79
C GLU A 31 4.39 -30.38 38.43
N LEU A 32 4.44 -29.32 37.63
CA LEU A 32 3.94 -29.36 36.26
C LEU A 32 4.64 -30.46 35.45
N VAL A 33 5.96 -30.54 35.52
CA VAL A 33 6.74 -31.57 34.82
C VAL A 33 6.35 -32.98 35.25
N ARG A 34 6.12 -33.20 36.55
CA ARG A 34 5.61 -34.47 37.08
C ARG A 34 4.22 -34.80 36.51
N ARG A 35 3.30 -33.82 36.45
CA ARG A 35 1.95 -34.02 35.89
C ARG A 35 1.93 -34.25 34.38
N MET A 36 2.92 -33.75 33.66
CA MET A 36 3.10 -34.02 32.23
C MET A 36 3.69 -35.41 31.96
N ASP A 37 4.00 -36.20 33.00
CA ASP A 37 4.69 -37.49 32.92
C ASP A 37 6.03 -37.42 32.15
N ARG A 38 6.82 -36.39 32.45
CA ARG A 38 8.13 -36.16 31.81
C ARG A 38 9.26 -36.26 32.83
N LYS A 39 10.41 -36.78 32.38
CA LYS A 39 11.62 -36.91 33.21
C LYS A 39 12.10 -35.53 33.71
N ALA A 40 12.08 -35.33 35.03
CA ALA A 40 12.31 -34.03 35.67
C ALA A 40 13.60 -33.31 35.25
N ARG A 41 14.72 -34.06 35.15
CA ARG A 41 16.07 -33.50 34.92
C ARG A 41 16.19 -32.70 33.61
N THR A 42 15.44 -33.09 32.57
CA THR A 42 15.50 -32.42 31.25
C THR A 42 14.27 -31.56 30.97
N ALA A 43 13.13 -31.89 31.58
CA ALA A 43 11.88 -31.21 31.31
C ALA A 43 11.70 -29.89 32.07
N GLN A 44 12.31 -29.69 33.24
CA GLN A 44 12.20 -28.41 33.96
C GLN A 44 12.86 -27.23 33.22
N PRO A 45 14.09 -27.36 32.67
CA PRO A 45 14.67 -26.30 31.82
C PRO A 45 13.83 -26.02 30.57
N LEU A 46 13.20 -27.05 29.99
CA LEU A 46 12.29 -26.91 28.84
C LEU A 46 11.07 -26.07 29.21
N VAL A 47 10.38 -26.38 30.31
CA VAL A 47 9.26 -25.59 30.83
C VAL A 47 9.67 -24.15 31.09
N SER A 48 10.85 -23.93 31.69
CA SER A 48 11.38 -22.59 31.94
C SER A 48 11.67 -21.80 30.65
N ARG A 49 12.16 -22.45 29.58
CA ARG A 49 12.32 -21.78 28.27
C ARG A 49 10.96 -21.51 27.62
N LEU A 50 10.04 -22.46 27.68
CA LEU A 50 8.69 -22.33 27.13
C LEU A 50 7.94 -21.14 27.76
N GLU A 51 7.93 -21.04 29.08
CA GLU A 51 7.28 -19.93 29.83
C GLU A 51 7.90 -18.55 29.54
N ARG A 52 9.17 -18.52 29.15
CA ARG A 52 9.86 -17.28 28.74
C ARG A 52 9.71 -16.97 27.25
N GLY A 53 9.04 -17.82 26.49
CA GLY A 53 8.98 -17.71 25.02
C GLY A 53 10.32 -17.91 24.34
N LYS A 54 11.26 -18.60 24.99
CA LYS A 54 12.62 -18.87 24.50
C LYS A 54 12.76 -20.26 23.86
N GLU A 55 11.67 -21.02 23.81
CA GLU A 55 11.64 -22.29 23.10
C GLU A 55 11.24 -22.01 21.64
N PRO A 56 12.14 -22.17 20.65
CA PRO A 56 11.94 -21.66 19.29
C PRO A 56 10.85 -22.41 18.53
N ASN A 57 10.66 -23.70 18.81
CA ASN A 57 9.69 -24.56 18.12
C ASN A 57 9.00 -25.49 19.13
N PRO A 58 8.12 -24.96 20.00
CA PRO A 58 7.40 -25.80 20.93
C PRO A 58 6.44 -26.70 20.14
N GLY A 59 6.66 -28.02 20.20
CA GLY A 59 5.79 -28.97 19.54
C GLY A 59 4.35 -28.88 20.08
N LEU A 60 3.35 -29.06 19.21
CA LEU A 60 1.93 -28.96 19.59
C LEU A 60 1.59 -29.86 20.80
N PHE A 61 2.08 -31.09 20.81
CA PHE A 61 1.87 -32.02 21.91
C PHE A 61 2.45 -31.54 23.25
N LEU A 62 3.57 -30.82 23.23
CA LEU A 62 4.14 -30.23 24.44
C LEU A 62 3.20 -29.18 25.03
N ILE A 63 2.61 -28.34 24.17
CA ILE A 63 1.65 -27.32 24.58
C ILE A 63 0.37 -27.98 25.12
N LEU A 64 -0.14 -28.99 24.43
CA LEU A 64 -1.36 -29.71 24.85
C LEU A 64 -1.15 -30.46 26.18
N ASP A 65 0.00 -31.11 26.37
CA ASP A 65 0.37 -31.74 27.64
C ASP A 65 0.44 -30.71 28.77
N TYR A 66 1.00 -29.52 28.50
CA TYR A 66 1.08 -28.42 29.46
C TYR A 66 -0.32 -27.97 29.89
N LEU A 67 -1.20 -27.72 28.92
CA LEU A 67 -2.58 -27.31 29.18
C LEU A 67 -3.34 -28.38 29.97
N ARG A 68 -3.24 -29.65 29.55
CA ARG A 68 -3.83 -30.79 30.25
C ARG A 68 -3.36 -30.90 31.70
N ALA A 69 -2.06 -30.75 31.96
CA ALA A 69 -1.49 -30.79 33.31
C ALA A 69 -1.96 -29.62 34.20
N CYS A 70 -2.30 -28.48 33.60
CA CYS A 70 -2.90 -27.32 34.26
C CYS A 70 -4.44 -27.38 34.33
N ARG A 71 -5.09 -28.41 33.77
CA ARG A 71 -6.55 -28.49 33.58
C ARG A 71 -7.11 -27.31 32.78
N ALA A 72 -6.33 -26.78 31.85
CA ALA A 72 -6.70 -25.71 30.91
C ALA A 72 -7.04 -26.29 29.53
N GLY A 73 -7.76 -25.52 28.71
CA GLY A 73 -8.14 -25.87 27.35
C GLY A 73 -7.52 -24.97 26.28
N PRO A 74 -7.70 -25.29 24.99
CA PRO A 74 -7.22 -24.44 23.88
C PRO A 74 -7.77 -23.01 23.92
N GLU A 75 -8.99 -22.81 24.42
CA GLU A 75 -9.60 -21.48 24.58
C GLU A 75 -8.79 -20.54 25.46
N ASP A 76 -8.06 -21.09 26.44
CA ASP A 76 -7.23 -20.31 27.34
C ASP A 76 -6.04 -19.64 26.62
N ILE A 77 -5.61 -20.17 25.47
CA ILE A 77 -4.54 -19.57 24.65
C ILE A 77 -5.07 -18.99 23.34
N ALA A 78 -6.37 -19.15 23.04
CA ALA A 78 -6.95 -18.77 21.76
C ALA A 78 -6.80 -17.27 21.46
N ALA A 79 -6.84 -16.39 22.46
CA ALA A 79 -6.60 -14.96 22.26
C ALA A 79 -5.19 -14.67 21.71
N VAL A 80 -4.17 -15.37 22.21
CA VAL A 80 -2.78 -15.22 21.74
C VAL A 80 -2.66 -15.73 20.30
N LEU A 81 -3.26 -16.89 20.01
CA LEU A 81 -3.25 -17.47 18.68
C LEU A 81 -4.00 -16.61 17.67
N ARG A 82 -5.19 -16.10 18.03
CA ARG A 82 -5.98 -15.16 17.20
C ARG A 82 -5.21 -13.88 16.91
N GLY A 83 -4.46 -13.35 17.88
CA GLY A 83 -3.60 -12.18 17.66
C GLY A 83 -2.53 -12.42 16.59
N TYR A 84 -2.01 -13.65 16.49
CA TYR A 84 -1.05 -14.01 15.44
C TYR A 84 -1.72 -14.33 14.10
N THR A 85 -2.79 -15.12 14.09
CA THR A 85 -3.47 -15.55 12.86
C THR A 85 -4.29 -14.44 12.19
N SER A 86 -4.62 -13.37 12.92
CA SER A 86 -5.21 -12.15 12.35
C SER A 86 -4.23 -11.27 11.59
N ARG A 87 -2.92 -11.56 11.65
CA ARG A 87 -1.92 -10.81 10.91
C ARG A 87 -2.00 -11.11 9.41
N PRO A 88 -1.63 -10.15 8.55
CA PRO A 88 -1.46 -10.44 7.13
C PRO A 88 -0.40 -11.53 6.93
N ILE A 89 -0.60 -12.39 5.94
CA ILE A 89 0.40 -13.40 5.59
C ILE A 89 1.72 -12.73 5.15
N ALA A 90 2.85 -13.43 5.31
CA ALA A 90 4.18 -12.88 5.08
C ALA A 90 4.42 -12.37 3.64
N SER A 91 3.74 -12.92 2.62
CA SER A 91 3.78 -12.38 1.25
C SER A 91 3.04 -11.05 1.14
N SER A 92 1.92 -10.89 1.86
CA SER A 92 1.16 -9.64 1.90
C SER A 92 1.95 -8.53 2.62
N GLU A 93 2.59 -8.85 3.75
CA GLU A 93 3.47 -7.91 4.45
C GLU A 93 4.64 -7.46 3.55
N ARG A 94 5.36 -8.40 2.94
CA ARG A 94 6.45 -8.09 1.99
C ARG A 94 5.98 -7.22 0.83
N GLY A 95 4.84 -7.54 0.21
CA GLY A 95 4.32 -6.71 -0.88
C GLY A 95 3.99 -5.29 -0.43
N THR A 96 3.51 -5.12 0.81
CA THR A 96 3.22 -3.79 1.38
C THR A 96 4.52 -3.00 1.60
N GLU A 97 5.56 -3.65 2.12
CA GLU A 97 6.88 -3.03 2.30
C GLU A 97 7.52 -2.63 0.97
N GLU A 98 7.44 -3.47 -0.06
CA GLU A 98 7.98 -3.18 -1.39
C GLU A 98 7.19 -2.05 -2.09
N VAL A 99 5.87 -2.05 -1.97
CA VAL A 99 5.03 -0.95 -2.47
C VAL A 99 5.39 0.37 -1.77
N ALA A 100 5.58 0.36 -0.45
CA ALA A 100 6.02 1.54 0.30
C ALA A 100 7.40 2.01 -0.16
N ARG A 101 8.34 1.10 -0.46
CA ARG A 101 9.66 1.44 -1.00
C ARG A 101 9.56 2.13 -2.37
N VAL A 102 8.71 1.64 -3.26
CA VAL A 102 8.43 2.30 -4.55
C VAL A 102 7.82 3.68 -4.35
N ALA A 103 6.91 3.82 -3.38
CA ALA A 103 6.22 5.07 -3.10
C ALA A 103 7.09 6.11 -2.38
N ALA A 104 8.19 5.70 -1.74
CA ALA A 104 9.05 6.58 -0.94
C ALA A 104 9.71 7.72 -1.75
N GLY A 105 9.89 7.54 -3.06
CA GLY A 105 10.40 8.58 -3.95
C GLY A 105 9.36 9.65 -4.36
N LEU A 106 8.09 9.46 -4.00
CA LEU A 106 7.01 10.36 -4.39
C LEU A 106 6.78 11.47 -3.34
N PRO A 107 6.19 12.62 -3.75
CA PRO A 107 5.69 13.60 -2.79
C PRO A 107 4.75 12.96 -1.76
N ARG A 108 4.87 13.35 -0.48
CA ARG A 108 4.18 12.72 0.67
C ARG A 108 2.69 12.48 0.47
N ARG A 109 1.99 13.41 -0.19
CA ARG A 109 0.55 13.26 -0.49
C ARG A 109 0.26 12.07 -1.40
N LEU A 110 1.11 11.86 -2.39
CA LEU A 110 0.99 10.83 -3.43
C LEU A 110 1.51 9.49 -2.93
N GLN A 111 2.58 9.49 -2.13
CA GLN A 111 3.02 8.32 -1.38
C GLN A 111 1.84 7.72 -0.59
N ARG A 112 1.18 8.54 0.23
CA ARG A 112 -0.01 8.13 1.02
C ARG A 112 -1.15 7.62 0.15
N GLU A 113 -1.31 8.14 -1.06
CA GLU A 113 -2.36 7.69 -1.98
C GLU A 113 -2.06 6.29 -2.52
N VAL A 114 -0.82 6.03 -2.94
CA VAL A 114 -0.36 4.72 -3.42
C VAL A 114 -0.48 3.67 -2.32
N GLU A 115 0.04 3.97 -1.12
CA GLU A 115 -0.03 3.10 0.06
C GLU A 115 -1.49 2.81 0.47
N ARG A 116 -2.35 3.83 0.48
CA ARG A 116 -3.77 3.66 0.84
C ARG A 116 -4.51 2.78 -0.16
N GLN A 117 -4.23 2.93 -1.46
CA GLN A 117 -4.86 2.10 -2.48
C GLN A 117 -4.43 0.64 -2.37
N ASP A 118 -3.14 0.38 -2.18
CA ASP A 118 -2.62 -0.97 -1.93
C ASP A 118 -3.26 -1.59 -0.67
N TRP A 119 -3.32 -0.84 0.44
CA TRP A 119 -4.01 -1.30 1.65
C TRP A 119 -5.48 -1.64 1.40
N ARG A 120 -6.21 -0.81 0.65
CA ARG A 120 -7.62 -1.09 0.30
C ARG A 120 -7.76 -2.37 -0.51
N GLU A 121 -6.88 -2.60 -1.47
CA GLU A 121 -6.90 -3.82 -2.29
C GLU A 121 -6.62 -5.07 -1.45
N VAL A 122 -5.64 -5.01 -0.54
CA VAL A 122 -5.33 -6.09 0.40
C VAL A 122 -6.53 -6.40 1.29
N VAL A 123 -7.16 -5.38 1.87
CA VAL A 123 -8.34 -5.55 2.75
C VAL A 123 -9.54 -6.10 1.97
N CYS A 124 -9.84 -5.57 0.79
CA CYS A 124 -10.95 -6.04 -0.05
C CYS A 124 -10.75 -7.52 -0.44
N ARG A 125 -9.54 -7.91 -0.89
CA ARG A 125 -9.24 -9.31 -1.22
C ARG A 125 -9.38 -10.22 -0.01
N GLY A 126 -8.82 -9.83 1.13
CA GLY A 126 -8.91 -10.60 2.37
C GLY A 126 -10.36 -10.82 2.81
N ARG A 127 -11.20 -9.78 2.75
CA ARG A 127 -12.64 -9.89 3.04
C ARG A 127 -13.38 -10.80 2.07
N SER A 128 -12.97 -10.83 0.80
CA SER A 128 -13.56 -11.70 -0.21
C SER A 128 -12.98 -13.13 -0.22
N GLY A 129 -12.10 -13.48 0.71
CA GLY A 129 -11.43 -14.78 0.75
C GLY A 129 -10.53 -15.06 -0.46
N ARG A 130 -10.17 -14.02 -1.23
CA ARG A 130 -9.29 -14.17 -2.39
C ARG A 130 -7.85 -14.26 -1.94
N GLU A 131 -7.08 -15.06 -2.66
CA GLU A 131 -5.64 -15.14 -2.43
C GLU A 131 -4.98 -13.76 -2.56
N PRO A 132 -4.00 -13.45 -1.69
CA PRO A 132 -3.21 -12.24 -1.82
C PRO A 132 -2.55 -12.17 -3.17
N GLU A 133 -2.54 -10.97 -3.75
CA GLU A 133 -1.85 -10.75 -5.00
C GLU A 133 -0.36 -11.01 -4.85
N ASP A 134 0.25 -11.51 -5.91
CA ASP A 134 1.69 -11.70 -5.94
C ASP A 134 2.41 -10.33 -5.75
N VAL A 135 3.59 -10.41 -5.16
CA VAL A 135 4.37 -9.22 -4.79
C VAL A 135 4.76 -8.41 -6.03
N GLU A 136 5.09 -9.09 -7.13
CA GLU A 136 5.58 -8.45 -8.35
C GLU A 136 4.49 -7.62 -9.03
N THR A 137 3.28 -8.15 -9.18
CA THR A 137 2.12 -7.44 -9.72
C THR A 137 1.76 -6.22 -8.88
N ARG A 138 1.80 -6.34 -7.54
CA ARG A 138 1.56 -5.20 -6.63
C ARG A 138 2.60 -4.11 -6.83
N VAL A 139 3.89 -4.49 -6.87
CA VAL A 139 5.00 -3.57 -7.12
C VAL A 139 4.89 -2.92 -8.50
N GLN A 140 4.56 -3.69 -9.54
CA GLN A 140 4.39 -3.17 -10.89
C GLN A 140 3.21 -2.18 -10.96
N ARG A 141 2.10 -2.47 -10.28
CA ARG A 141 0.97 -1.52 -10.16
C ARG A 141 1.39 -0.24 -9.45
N ALA A 142 2.14 -0.34 -8.35
CA ALA A 142 2.67 0.81 -7.64
C ALA A 142 3.62 1.64 -8.52
N ARG A 143 4.54 1.00 -9.26
CA ARG A 143 5.43 1.66 -10.23
C ARG A 143 4.64 2.35 -11.34
N ASN A 144 3.63 1.68 -11.90
CA ASN A 144 2.77 2.26 -12.93
C ASN A 144 2.04 3.52 -12.43
N ARG A 145 1.57 3.50 -11.16
CA ARG A 145 0.96 4.66 -10.50
C ARG A 145 1.97 5.78 -10.26
N ALA A 146 3.14 5.46 -9.71
CA ALA A 146 4.23 6.41 -9.50
C ALA A 146 4.63 7.09 -10.82
N ALA A 147 4.85 6.31 -11.87
CA ALA A 147 5.19 6.83 -13.19
C ALA A 147 4.06 7.68 -13.78
N ALA A 148 2.78 7.29 -13.60
CA ALA A 148 1.65 8.10 -14.05
C ALA A 148 1.59 9.46 -13.33
N VAL A 149 1.90 9.47 -12.03
CA VAL A 149 1.99 10.68 -11.22
C VAL A 149 3.13 11.59 -11.71
N GLU A 150 4.32 11.05 -11.92
CA GLU A 150 5.46 11.81 -12.42
C GLU A 150 5.23 12.37 -13.82
N ARG A 151 4.61 11.58 -14.71
CA ARG A 151 4.22 12.05 -16.04
C ARG A 151 3.26 13.23 -15.95
N ARG A 152 2.22 13.12 -15.12
CA ARG A 152 1.28 14.22 -14.88
C ARG A 152 1.99 15.46 -14.31
N ALA A 153 2.90 15.28 -13.35
CA ALA A 153 3.65 16.38 -12.76
C ALA A 153 4.50 17.11 -13.81
N ARG A 154 5.20 16.36 -14.68
CA ARG A 154 5.97 16.92 -15.81
C ARG A 154 5.10 17.71 -16.76
N VAL A 155 3.94 17.17 -17.17
CA VAL A 155 2.99 17.86 -18.06
C VAL A 155 2.52 19.17 -17.43
N LEU A 156 2.10 19.14 -16.16
CA LEU A 156 1.63 20.34 -15.48
C LEU A 156 2.74 21.37 -15.23
N ALA A 157 3.97 20.94 -15.00
CA ALA A 157 5.12 21.82 -14.92
C ALA A 157 5.38 22.52 -16.27
N THR A 158 5.29 21.78 -17.38
CA THR A 158 5.41 22.37 -18.72
C THR A 158 4.28 23.36 -19.00
N VAL A 159 3.02 22.98 -18.76
CA VAL A 159 1.88 23.91 -18.89
C VAL A 159 2.10 25.16 -18.04
N GLY A 160 2.54 25.00 -16.79
CA GLY A 160 2.84 26.13 -15.90
C GLY A 160 3.94 27.05 -16.44
N ARG A 161 5.01 26.49 -17.01
CA ARG A 161 6.08 27.27 -17.67
C ARG A 161 5.55 28.06 -18.86
N GLU A 162 4.78 27.42 -19.73
CA GLU A 162 4.22 28.07 -20.92
C GLU A 162 3.22 29.17 -20.57
N LEU A 163 2.40 28.97 -19.52
CA LEU A 163 1.52 30.01 -19.00
C LEU A 163 2.29 31.20 -18.43
N ASN A 164 3.49 30.98 -17.87
CA ASN A 164 4.33 32.04 -17.32
C ASN A 164 5.14 32.79 -18.39
N ALA A 165 5.42 32.15 -19.53
CA ALA A 165 6.17 32.74 -20.62
C ALA A 165 5.38 33.81 -21.42
N GLY A 166 4.08 33.98 -21.13
CA GLY A 166 3.22 34.94 -21.83
C GLY A 166 2.80 34.49 -23.23
N THR A 167 3.11 33.25 -23.63
CA THR A 167 2.84 32.66 -24.94
C THR A 167 1.36 32.69 -25.34
N ILE A 168 0.46 32.83 -24.36
CA ILE A 168 -1.00 32.81 -24.54
C ILE A 168 -1.62 34.19 -24.84
N GLY A 169 -0.82 35.25 -24.97
CA GLY A 169 -1.32 36.60 -25.29
C GLY A 169 -2.21 37.23 -24.21
N PHE A 170 -2.19 36.66 -23.01
CA PHE A 170 -2.94 37.09 -21.83
C PHE A 170 -2.09 36.79 -20.60
N GLU A 171 -2.09 37.68 -19.61
CA GLU A 171 -1.35 37.47 -18.36
C GLU A 171 -2.31 36.97 -17.26
N PRO A 172 -2.35 35.65 -17.00
CA PRO A 172 -3.30 35.10 -16.05
C PRO A 172 -2.92 35.47 -14.62
N THR A 173 -3.91 35.91 -13.85
CA THR A 173 -3.82 36.03 -12.39
C THR A 173 -3.51 34.67 -11.75
N TRP A 174 -3.07 34.67 -10.49
CA TRP A 174 -2.77 33.42 -9.77
C TRP A 174 -3.96 32.44 -9.74
N VAL A 175 -5.18 32.94 -9.52
CA VAL A 175 -6.41 32.13 -9.52
C VAL A 175 -6.65 31.54 -10.91
N GLN A 176 -6.49 32.35 -11.96
CA GLN A 176 -6.67 31.89 -13.33
C GLN A 176 -5.63 30.85 -13.74
N ARG A 177 -4.36 31.02 -13.34
CA ARG A 177 -3.30 30.00 -13.54
C ARG A 177 -3.68 28.68 -12.90
N ARG A 178 -4.15 28.71 -11.65
CA ARG A 178 -4.55 27.50 -10.93
C ARG A 178 -5.69 26.76 -11.64
N VAL A 179 -6.67 27.49 -12.14
CA VAL A 179 -7.81 26.93 -12.88
C VAL A 179 -7.38 26.37 -14.25
N LEU A 180 -6.49 27.05 -14.97
CA LEU A 180 -5.91 26.54 -16.22
C LEU A 180 -5.07 25.27 -15.99
N LEU A 181 -4.30 25.18 -14.91
CA LEU A 181 -3.58 23.95 -14.54
C LEU A 181 -4.53 22.81 -14.17
N GLN A 182 -5.65 23.10 -13.50
CA GLN A 182 -6.70 22.10 -13.23
C GLN A 182 -7.36 21.61 -14.52
N HIS A 183 -7.60 22.50 -15.47
CA HIS A 183 -8.08 22.15 -16.80
C HIS A 183 -7.07 21.24 -17.53
N GLY A 184 -5.79 21.62 -17.56
CA GLY A 184 -4.74 20.79 -18.16
C GLY A 184 -4.67 19.39 -17.52
N ALA A 185 -4.82 19.29 -16.20
CA ALA A 185 -4.90 18.01 -15.51
C ALA A 185 -6.12 17.17 -15.92
N LYS A 186 -7.26 17.83 -16.18
CA LYS A 186 -8.49 17.17 -16.64
C LYS A 186 -8.33 16.66 -18.07
N VAL A 187 -7.77 17.46 -18.97
CA VAL A 187 -7.44 17.08 -20.36
C VAL A 187 -6.51 15.86 -20.37
N TRP A 188 -5.43 15.90 -19.57
CA TRP A 188 -4.51 14.77 -19.43
C TRP A 188 -5.23 13.48 -18.99
N SER A 189 -6.13 13.59 -18.00
CA SER A 189 -6.94 12.45 -17.54
C SER A 189 -7.92 11.93 -18.60
N ILE A 190 -8.43 12.80 -19.49
CA ILE A 190 -9.23 12.38 -20.63
C ILE A 190 -8.36 11.57 -21.59
N CYS A 191 -7.20 12.09 -22.02
CA CYS A 191 -6.29 11.39 -22.92
C CYS A 191 -5.92 9.98 -22.41
N LEU A 192 -5.54 9.87 -21.13
CA LEU A 192 -5.22 8.57 -20.52
C LEU A 192 -6.39 7.57 -20.56
N ARG A 193 -7.63 8.03 -20.28
CA ARG A 193 -8.83 7.18 -20.29
C ARG A 193 -9.23 6.76 -21.69
N THR A 194 -8.96 7.61 -22.68
CA THR A 194 -9.36 7.36 -24.07
C THR A 194 -8.28 6.72 -24.93
N ARG A 195 -7.09 6.43 -24.37
CA ARG A 195 -5.96 5.81 -25.09
C ARG A 195 -6.34 4.58 -25.94
N ARG A 196 -7.22 3.73 -25.41
CA ARG A 196 -7.70 2.50 -26.08
C ARG A 196 -9.17 2.57 -26.47
N SER A 197 -9.74 3.77 -26.52
CA SER A 197 -11.15 3.96 -26.85
C SER A 197 -11.41 3.98 -28.35
N ARG A 198 -12.69 3.83 -28.72
CA ARG A 198 -13.14 4.00 -30.11
C ARG A 198 -12.75 5.39 -30.66
N PRO A 199 -12.47 5.49 -31.98
CA PRO A 199 -12.25 6.78 -32.65
C PRO A 199 -13.37 7.76 -32.32
N GLY A 200 -13.04 9.04 -32.08
CA GLY A 200 -14.02 10.10 -31.79
C GLY A 200 -14.40 10.28 -30.32
N ARG A 201 -14.17 9.28 -29.45
CA ARG A 201 -14.51 9.40 -28.01
C ARG A 201 -13.66 10.44 -27.29
N ARG A 202 -12.37 10.54 -27.66
CA ARG A 202 -11.44 11.51 -27.08
C ARG A 202 -11.89 12.92 -27.44
N GLU A 203 -12.16 13.15 -28.72
CA GLU A 203 -12.56 14.42 -29.28
C GLU A 203 -13.87 14.91 -28.65
N ALA A 204 -14.87 14.03 -28.50
CA ALA A 204 -16.13 14.33 -27.82
C ALA A 204 -15.94 14.74 -26.35
N LEU A 205 -15.08 14.04 -25.59
CA LEU A 205 -14.81 14.37 -24.19
C LEU A 205 -14.00 15.65 -24.02
N LEU A 206 -13.06 15.91 -24.94
CA LEU A 206 -12.28 17.15 -24.96
C LEU A 206 -13.18 18.36 -25.27
N ALA A 207 -14.14 18.22 -26.19
CA ALA A 207 -15.10 19.28 -26.50
C ALA A 207 -15.96 19.70 -25.28
N GLN A 208 -16.23 18.77 -24.36
CA GLN A 208 -16.99 19.01 -23.12
C GLN A 208 -16.11 19.49 -21.96
N ALA A 209 -14.80 19.18 -21.98
CA ALA A 209 -13.86 19.50 -20.91
C ALA A 209 -13.80 20.99 -20.49
N PRO A 210 -13.96 21.99 -21.39
CA PRO A 210 -13.91 23.39 -21.03
C PRO A 210 -15.25 23.97 -20.57
N GLU A 211 -16.34 23.20 -20.53
CA GLU A 211 -17.68 23.75 -20.31
C GLU A 211 -17.83 24.50 -18.97
N TRP A 212 -17.19 24.02 -17.92
CA TRP A 212 -17.16 24.67 -16.59
C TRP A 212 -16.27 25.93 -16.53
N LEU A 213 -15.54 26.24 -17.60
CA LEU A 213 -14.68 27.43 -17.72
C LEU A 213 -15.33 28.54 -18.54
N LYS A 214 -16.47 28.28 -19.20
CA LYS A 214 -17.18 29.27 -20.00
C LYS A 214 -17.50 30.50 -19.15
N GLY A 215 -17.11 31.68 -19.62
CA GLY A 215 -17.29 32.96 -18.91
C GLY A 215 -16.24 33.26 -17.83
N TYR A 216 -15.41 32.30 -17.43
CA TYR A 216 -14.35 32.48 -16.43
C TYR A 216 -12.95 32.60 -17.03
N MET A 217 -12.74 32.07 -18.23
CA MET A 217 -11.44 32.09 -18.93
C MET A 217 -11.58 32.51 -20.40
N PRO A 218 -10.60 33.24 -20.96
CA PRO A 218 -10.50 33.46 -22.40
C PRO A 218 -10.45 32.12 -23.15
N ALA A 219 -11.27 31.97 -24.19
CA ALA A 219 -11.32 30.74 -24.99
C ALA A 219 -9.95 30.36 -25.59
N ALA A 220 -9.15 31.37 -25.96
CA ALA A 220 -7.79 31.17 -26.47
C ALA A 220 -6.87 30.50 -25.44
N ALA A 221 -6.92 30.91 -24.17
CA ALA A 221 -6.09 30.33 -23.11
C ALA A 221 -6.50 28.88 -22.80
N VAL A 222 -7.81 28.60 -22.80
CA VAL A 222 -8.34 27.24 -22.62
C VAL A 222 -7.94 26.33 -23.77
N GLY A 223 -8.11 26.81 -25.01
CA GLY A 223 -7.71 26.09 -26.22
C GLY A 223 -6.21 25.82 -26.27
N PHE A 224 -5.39 26.80 -25.89
CA PHE A 224 -3.94 26.63 -25.79
C PHE A 224 -3.55 25.50 -24.83
N VAL A 225 -4.06 25.54 -23.60
CA VAL A 225 -3.74 24.51 -22.59
C VAL A 225 -4.19 23.13 -23.07
N GLN A 226 -5.37 23.03 -23.69
CA GLN A 226 -5.86 21.77 -24.23
C GLN A 226 -4.93 21.24 -25.32
N SER A 227 -4.59 22.05 -26.32
CA SER A 227 -3.69 21.67 -27.41
C SER A 227 -2.32 21.25 -26.90
N LEU A 228 -1.71 22.05 -26.01
CA LEU A 228 -0.40 21.76 -25.42
C LEU A 228 -0.40 20.41 -24.66
N VAL A 229 -1.44 20.13 -23.89
CA VAL A 229 -1.52 18.86 -23.14
C VAL A 229 -1.73 17.67 -24.09
N VAL A 230 -2.52 17.83 -25.15
CA VAL A 230 -2.71 16.78 -26.16
C VAL A 230 -1.40 16.50 -26.91
N GLU A 231 -0.68 17.55 -27.32
CA GLU A 231 0.61 17.44 -27.97
C GLU A 231 1.63 16.73 -27.07
N LEU A 232 1.79 17.17 -25.82
CA LEU A 232 2.66 16.51 -24.84
C LEU A 232 2.27 15.04 -24.63
N PHE A 233 0.98 14.72 -24.61
CA PHE A 233 0.52 13.34 -24.52
C PHE A 233 0.97 12.51 -25.71
N GLU A 234 0.80 13.03 -26.93
CA GLU A 234 1.19 12.31 -28.15
C GLU A 234 2.71 12.11 -28.26
N THR A 235 3.52 13.11 -27.90
CA THR A 235 4.98 12.97 -27.85
C THR A 235 5.42 11.94 -26.82
N MET A 236 4.76 11.89 -25.65
CA MET A 236 5.09 10.91 -24.61
C MET A 236 4.65 9.49 -24.93
N GLU A 237 3.65 9.30 -25.78
CA GLU A 237 3.22 7.96 -26.24
C GLU A 237 4.03 7.45 -27.43
N ASN A 238 4.67 8.34 -28.19
CA ASN A 238 5.48 7.99 -29.34
C ASN A 238 6.87 8.65 -29.24
N PRO A 239 7.84 8.04 -28.53
CA PRO A 239 9.15 8.64 -28.28
C PRO A 239 10.02 8.80 -29.54
N GLU A 240 9.62 8.21 -30.67
CA GLU A 240 10.27 8.40 -31.98
C GLU A 240 9.79 9.67 -32.70
N ARG A 241 8.74 10.35 -32.20
CA ARG A 241 8.31 11.65 -32.73
C ARG A 241 9.29 12.73 -32.26
N PRO A 242 9.87 13.55 -33.15
CA PRO A 242 10.75 14.65 -32.76
C PRO A 242 10.05 15.58 -31.78
N GLU A 243 10.80 16.11 -30.80
CA GLU A 243 10.29 17.13 -29.88
C GLU A 243 9.66 18.28 -30.68
N PRO A 244 8.49 18.76 -30.28
CA PRO A 244 7.81 19.81 -31.04
C PRO A 244 8.71 21.04 -31.13
N GLU A 245 8.95 21.49 -32.37
CA GLU A 245 9.73 22.68 -32.65
C GLU A 245 9.16 23.84 -31.83
N ARG A 246 10.00 24.43 -30.96
CA ARG A 246 9.61 25.56 -30.11
C ARG A 246 9.05 26.66 -31.01
N ARG A 247 7.74 26.87 -30.97
CA ARG A 247 7.09 27.99 -31.65
C ARG A 247 7.68 29.28 -31.07
N ARG A 248 8.51 29.95 -31.87
CA ARG A 248 9.04 31.28 -31.59
C ARG A 248 7.97 32.34 -31.84
#